data_AF-A0A955SRN8-F1
#
_entry.id   AF-A0A955SRN8-F1
#
_cell.length_a   1.000
_cell.length_b   1.000
_cell.length_c   1.000
_cell.angle_alpha   90.00
_cell.angle_beta   90.00
_cell.angle_gamma   90.00
#
_symmetry.space_group_name_H-M   'P 1'
#
loop_
_entity.id
_entity.type
_entity.pdbx_description
1 polymer ?
#
loop_
_entity_poly.entity_id
_entity_poly.type
_entity_poly.pdbx_seq_one_letter_code
_entity_poly.pdbx_strand_id
1 'polypeptide(L)'
;FVWQSEDGSEVIAYLFTPEFGRMPLYHCVVRKTLYDRAFYERVCDWEAKEGPFRLDDSRTRWNLYYQSAINEGFHEEDIAAETRRMIDTELSRSNLDTFLALDGTDSTEPEPMIPKILEAMNAACETHEFVHTSLPEFAKILREAKGKLKTHRGEMRSSAKEGVQVNLFGDTISTRTDLKQKNAEAERKLIAWAEPFSSFAWMVGSEYPGLLLREAWKTLLNNQSHDCIAGCGQDIVHDDMVYHYRQVSEAADEATRRALFNLTSNFDTSPFNSKDILLAVFNPRPHTRTELIETRVDIPSVWNAGSLRIEDLEGMEVPYQTIRMKREEKVLIHRPKDAPGRYDVDSWWIQFSATDVPGCGWTVSRVVPTSDGNPEPDQ
;
A
#
# COMPACT_ATOMS: atom_id res chain seq x y z
N PHE A 1 1.94 -4.92 27.40
CA PHE A 1 3.10 -4.01 27.58
C PHE A 1 2.76 -2.64 26.97
N VAL A 2 3.46 -1.58 27.33
CA VAL A 2 3.38 -0.28 26.64
C VAL A 2 4.48 -0.25 25.59
N TRP A 3 4.13 -0.05 24.32
CA TRP A 3 5.10 0.23 23.26
C TRP A 3 5.19 1.75 23.11
N GLN A 4 6.41 2.27 23.16
CA GLN A 4 6.69 3.68 23.03
C GLN A 4 7.60 3.94 21.83
N SER A 5 7.15 4.80 20.93
CA SER A 5 7.92 5.29 19.80
C SER A 5 8.93 6.37 20.22
N GLU A 6 9.86 6.69 19.33
CA GLU A 6 10.91 7.69 19.56
C GLU A 6 10.36 9.12 19.79
N ASP A 7 9.21 9.44 19.21
CA ASP A 7 8.50 10.72 19.42
C ASP A 7 7.77 10.78 20.78
N GLY A 8 7.83 9.72 21.59
CA GLY A 8 7.18 9.60 22.89
C GLY A 8 5.74 9.10 22.85
N SER A 9 5.14 8.91 21.66
CA SER A 9 3.80 8.34 21.53
C SER A 9 3.75 6.91 22.08
N GLU A 10 2.64 6.55 22.72
CA GLU A 10 2.48 5.26 23.40
C GLU A 10 1.25 4.52 22.89
N VAL A 11 1.41 3.22 22.67
CA VAL A 11 0.29 2.30 22.44
C VAL A 11 0.38 1.11 23.39
N ILE A 12 -0.77 0.61 23.82
CA ILE A 12 -0.84 -0.61 24.62
C ILE A 12 -0.87 -1.78 23.66
N ALA A 13 0.08 -2.69 23.84
CA ALA A 13 0.24 -3.86 23.00
C ALA A 13 0.18 -5.14 23.84
N TYR A 14 -0.34 -6.20 23.23
CA TYR A 14 -0.41 -7.54 23.79
C TYR A 14 0.62 -8.42 23.08
N LEU A 15 1.48 -9.09 23.85
CA LEU A 15 2.48 -9.99 23.29
C LEU A 15 1.94 -11.42 23.37
N PHE A 16 1.78 -12.06 22.22
CA PHE A 16 1.40 -13.46 22.14
C PHE A 16 2.52 -14.37 22.63
N THR A 17 2.17 -15.54 23.18
CA THR A 17 3.18 -16.49 23.63
C THR A 17 3.90 -17.15 22.45
N PRO A 18 5.16 -17.55 22.61
CA PRO A 18 5.89 -18.23 21.54
C PRO A 18 5.55 -19.71 21.39
N GLU A 19 4.71 -20.28 22.25
CA GLU A 19 4.30 -21.69 22.12
C GLU A 19 3.10 -21.81 21.19
N PHE A 20 2.05 -21.01 21.42
CA PHE A 20 0.80 -21.10 20.67
C PHE A 20 0.56 -19.90 19.75
N GLY A 21 1.45 -18.91 19.76
CA GLY A 21 1.30 -17.69 18.99
C GLY A 21 -0.01 -17.00 19.35
N ARG A 22 -0.73 -16.53 18.34
CA ARG A 22 -2.01 -15.84 18.51
C ARG A 22 -3.21 -16.77 18.76
N MET A 23 -3.05 -18.07 18.98
CA MET A 23 -4.16 -19.03 18.89
C MET A 23 -4.19 -20.04 20.05
N PRO A 24 -3.99 -19.61 21.32
CA PRO A 24 -3.85 -20.54 22.45
C PRO A 24 -5.11 -21.36 22.73
N LEU A 25 -6.31 -20.77 22.64
CA LEU A 25 -7.56 -21.51 22.88
C LEU A 25 -7.76 -22.60 21.83
N TYR A 26 -7.57 -22.23 20.56
CA TYR A 26 -7.69 -23.18 19.46
C TYR A 26 -6.70 -24.34 19.59
N HIS A 27 -5.41 -24.02 19.78
CA HIS A 27 -4.35 -25.00 19.74
C HIS A 27 -4.28 -25.92 20.97
N CYS A 28 -4.57 -25.42 22.17
CA CYS A 28 -4.56 -26.23 23.39
C CYS A 28 -5.88 -26.97 23.57
N VAL A 29 -6.99 -26.23 23.61
CA VAL A 29 -8.26 -26.78 24.09
C VAL A 29 -9.08 -27.30 22.92
N VAL A 30 -9.44 -26.44 21.95
CA VAL A 30 -10.39 -26.80 20.89
C VAL A 30 -9.91 -28.02 20.10
N ARG A 31 -8.64 -28.03 19.68
CA ARG A 31 -8.10 -29.13 18.89
C ARG A 31 -8.07 -30.47 19.63
N LYS A 32 -7.78 -30.44 20.93
CA LYS A 32 -7.77 -31.65 21.74
C LYS A 32 -9.19 -32.12 22.05
N THR A 33 -10.06 -31.21 22.45
CA THR A 33 -11.45 -31.50 22.81
C THR A 33 -12.29 -31.98 21.63
N LEU A 34 -12.12 -31.41 20.44
CA LEU A 34 -12.97 -31.74 19.30
C LEU A 34 -12.36 -32.78 18.36
N TYR A 35 -11.03 -32.81 18.24
CA TYR A 35 -10.37 -33.63 17.23
C TYR A 35 -9.37 -34.64 17.80
N ASP A 36 -9.21 -34.69 19.14
CA ASP A 36 -8.20 -35.50 19.83
C ASP A 36 -6.77 -35.28 19.31
N ARG A 37 -6.45 -34.04 18.89
CA ARG A 37 -5.15 -33.70 18.30
C ARG A 37 -4.37 -32.71 19.14
N ALA A 38 -3.09 -32.99 19.33
CA ALA A 38 -2.16 -32.04 19.92
C ALA A 38 -1.81 -30.91 18.94
N PHE A 39 -1.33 -29.77 19.46
CA PHE A 39 -0.94 -28.61 18.66
C PHE A 39 0.05 -28.91 17.52
N TYR A 40 1.03 -29.79 17.73
CA TYR A 40 2.04 -30.13 16.72
C TYR A 40 1.59 -31.20 15.72
N GLU A 41 0.49 -31.91 15.98
CA GLU A 41 -0.02 -32.96 15.12
C GLU A 41 -0.74 -32.35 13.93
N ARG A 42 -0.01 -32.07 12.85
CA ARG A 42 -0.55 -31.46 11.62
C ARG A 42 -0.50 -32.39 10.40
N VAL A 43 0.01 -33.60 10.59
CA VAL A 43 0.08 -34.61 9.52
C VAL A 43 -1.28 -35.26 9.41
N CYS A 44 -1.94 -35.12 8.26
CA CYS A 44 -3.14 -35.88 7.94
C CYS A 44 -2.73 -37.33 7.64
N ASP A 45 -3.35 -38.28 8.31
CA ASP A 45 -3.15 -39.69 8.01
C ASP A 45 -4.06 -40.10 6.84
N TRP A 46 -3.44 -40.54 5.74
CA TRP A 46 -4.17 -40.97 4.55
C TRP A 46 -5.03 -42.22 4.84
N GLU A 47 -4.58 -43.09 5.76
CA GLU A 47 -5.29 -44.31 6.14
C GLU A 47 -6.42 -44.05 7.14
N ALA A 48 -6.39 -42.91 7.85
CA ALA A 48 -7.43 -42.50 8.79
C ALA A 48 -8.77 -42.09 8.11
N LYS A 49 -8.87 -42.21 6.78
CA LYS A 49 -10.07 -41.92 5.98
C LYS A 49 -10.60 -40.49 6.14
N GLU A 50 -9.69 -39.55 6.37
CA GLU A 50 -9.99 -38.11 6.46
C GLU A 50 -10.48 -37.50 5.13
N GLY A 51 -10.35 -38.24 4.03
CA GLY A 51 -10.95 -37.89 2.75
C GLY A 51 -10.29 -36.66 2.10
N PRO A 52 -9.01 -36.72 1.73
CA PRO A 52 -8.36 -35.64 1.00
C PRO A 52 -9.04 -35.45 -0.36
N PHE A 53 -9.55 -34.25 -0.61
CA PHE A 53 -10.21 -33.84 -1.84
C PHE A 53 -9.42 -32.73 -2.52
N ARG A 54 -9.18 -32.88 -3.83
CA ARG A 54 -8.67 -31.81 -4.67
C ARG A 54 -9.20 -31.96 -6.07
N LEU A 55 -9.45 -30.84 -6.73
CA LEU A 55 -9.64 -30.82 -8.18
C LEU A 55 -8.29 -31.08 -8.87
N ASP A 56 -8.31 -31.83 -9.98
CA ASP A 56 -7.11 -32.07 -10.79
C ASP A 56 -7.34 -31.73 -12.26
N ASP A 57 -6.72 -30.64 -12.69
CA ASP A 57 -6.54 -30.26 -14.09
C ASP A 57 -5.22 -29.47 -14.24
N SER A 58 -4.96 -28.86 -15.40
CA SER A 58 -3.75 -28.06 -15.60
C SER A 58 -3.67 -26.80 -14.73
N ARG A 59 -4.79 -26.32 -14.19
CA ARG A 59 -4.91 -25.08 -13.42
C ARG A 59 -4.97 -25.30 -11.91
N THR A 60 -5.61 -26.38 -11.47
CA THR A 60 -5.94 -26.66 -10.06
C THR A 60 -4.97 -27.64 -9.40
N ARG A 61 -4.07 -28.28 -10.18
CA ARG A 61 -3.13 -29.28 -9.65
C ARG A 61 -2.07 -28.75 -8.67
N TRP A 62 -2.03 -27.45 -8.43
CA TRP A 62 -1.15 -26.82 -7.45
C TRP A 62 -1.92 -26.23 -6.27
N ASN A 63 -3.25 -26.39 -6.26
CA ASN A 63 -4.10 -25.94 -5.16
C ASN A 63 -3.95 -26.86 -3.94
N LEU A 64 -4.38 -26.33 -2.80
CA LEU A 64 -4.47 -27.06 -1.54
C LEU A 64 -5.43 -28.24 -1.66
N TYR A 65 -5.13 -29.31 -0.94
CA TYR A 65 -6.10 -30.35 -0.63
C TYR A 65 -7.08 -29.82 0.42
N TYR A 66 -8.34 -30.21 0.27
CA TYR A 66 -9.41 -29.99 1.23
C TYR A 66 -9.70 -31.31 1.94
N GLN A 67 -10.17 -31.22 3.17
CA GLN A 67 -10.57 -32.39 3.93
C GLN A 67 -12.09 -32.57 3.80
N SER A 68 -12.55 -33.74 3.35
CA SER A 68 -13.98 -34.00 3.14
C SER A 68 -14.69 -34.59 4.36
N ALA A 69 -13.93 -35.11 5.33
CA ALA A 69 -14.47 -35.65 6.58
C ALA A 69 -13.56 -35.27 7.75
N ILE A 70 -14.15 -34.69 8.79
CA ILE A 70 -13.50 -34.42 10.06
C ILE A 70 -14.11 -35.38 11.08
N ASN A 71 -13.26 -36.15 11.77
CA ASN A 71 -13.73 -37.00 12.86
C ASN A 71 -13.87 -36.13 14.11
N GLU A 72 -15.05 -35.55 14.31
CA GLU A 72 -15.34 -34.68 15.44
C GLU A 72 -15.90 -35.50 16.61
N GLY A 73 -15.28 -35.32 17.78
CA GLY A 73 -15.71 -35.85 19.07
C GLY A 73 -15.90 -34.74 20.10
N PHE A 74 -16.24 -35.11 21.33
CA PHE A 74 -16.19 -34.20 22.48
C PHE A 74 -15.48 -34.89 23.64
N HIS A 75 -14.16 -34.71 23.68
CA HIS A 75 -13.23 -35.31 24.63
C HIS A 75 -13.13 -34.43 25.88
N GLU A 76 -14.11 -34.60 26.78
CA GLU A 76 -14.23 -33.79 27.99
C GLU A 76 -13.10 -34.07 29.00
N GLU A 77 -12.55 -35.30 28.97
CA GLU A 77 -11.48 -35.78 29.86
C GLU A 77 -10.19 -34.95 29.79
N ASP A 78 -9.89 -34.35 28.63
CA ASP A 78 -8.66 -33.60 28.40
C ASP A 78 -8.79 -32.10 28.68
N ILE A 79 -10.02 -31.57 28.77
CA ILE A 79 -10.28 -30.13 28.92
C ILE A 79 -9.56 -29.54 30.13
N ALA A 80 -9.62 -30.23 31.28
CA ALA A 80 -8.99 -29.76 32.51
C ALA A 80 -7.46 -29.63 32.38
N ALA A 81 -6.82 -30.60 31.74
CA ALA A 81 -5.37 -30.62 31.57
C ALA A 81 -4.91 -29.55 30.56
N GLU A 82 -5.59 -29.44 29.42
CA GLU A 82 -5.23 -28.46 28.38
C GLU A 82 -5.56 -27.01 28.80
N THR A 83 -6.63 -26.81 29.56
CA THR A 83 -6.95 -25.49 30.14
C THR A 83 -5.84 -25.04 31.09
N ARG A 84 -5.36 -25.93 31.97
CA ARG A 84 -4.25 -25.61 32.88
C ARG A 84 -2.98 -25.28 32.11
N ARG A 85 -2.64 -26.09 31.10
CA ARG A 85 -1.48 -25.84 30.24
C ARG A 85 -1.55 -24.47 29.56
N MET A 86 -2.71 -24.12 29.01
CA MET A 86 -2.92 -22.82 28.38
C MET A 86 -2.70 -21.67 29.37
N ILE A 87 -3.28 -21.75 30.57
CA ILE A 87 -3.09 -20.74 31.63
C ILE A 87 -1.61 -20.59 31.97
N ASP A 88 -0.93 -21.71 32.25
CA ASP A 88 0.49 -21.71 32.66
C ASP A 88 1.37 -21.06 31.58
N THR A 89 1.13 -21.39 30.30
CA THR A 89 1.89 -20.82 29.19
C THR A 89 1.59 -19.33 28.98
N GLU A 90 0.31 -18.92 28.93
CA GLU A 90 -0.09 -17.53 28.67
C GLU A 90 0.34 -16.59 29.81
N LEU A 91 0.24 -17.04 31.06
CA LEU A 91 0.65 -16.23 32.22
C LEU A 91 2.17 -16.22 32.45
N SER A 92 2.94 -17.17 31.92
CA SER A 92 4.41 -17.22 32.11
C SER A 92 5.16 -15.96 31.64
N ARG A 93 4.55 -15.17 30.74
CA ARG A 93 5.13 -13.93 30.18
C ARG A 93 4.29 -12.69 30.46
N SER A 94 3.21 -12.82 31.23
CA SER A 94 2.32 -11.73 31.60
C SER A 94 2.62 -11.24 33.03
N ASN A 95 2.51 -9.93 33.24
CA ASN A 95 2.48 -9.35 34.60
C ASN A 95 1.03 -9.19 35.10
N LEU A 96 0.05 -9.67 34.33
CA LEU A 96 -1.37 -9.60 34.64
C LEU A 96 -1.90 -11.02 34.85
N ASP A 97 -2.89 -11.14 35.73
CA ASP A 97 -3.65 -12.37 35.98
C ASP A 97 -4.80 -12.53 34.95
N THR A 98 -4.58 -12.04 33.74
CA THR A 98 -5.58 -11.95 32.68
C THR A 98 -4.87 -12.02 31.35
N PHE A 99 -5.39 -12.85 30.45
CA PHE A 99 -4.80 -13.12 29.15
C PHE A 99 -5.89 -13.24 28.09
N LEU A 100 -5.48 -13.17 26.81
CA LEU A 100 -6.37 -13.33 25.67
C LEU A 100 -6.25 -14.75 25.12
N ALA A 101 -7.36 -15.48 25.12
CA ALA A 101 -7.43 -16.84 24.59
C ALA A 101 -8.16 -16.84 23.24
N LEU A 102 -7.43 -16.61 22.15
CA LEU A 102 -8.01 -16.54 20.79
C LEU A 102 -8.29 -17.92 20.21
N ASP A 103 -9.48 -18.04 19.61
CA ASP A 103 -9.95 -19.21 18.87
C ASP A 103 -9.88 -18.98 17.35
N GLY A 104 -9.40 -19.98 16.61
CA GLY A 104 -9.15 -19.95 15.16
C GLY A 104 -7.68 -19.86 14.75
N THR A 105 -7.41 -20.30 13.52
CA THR A 105 -6.14 -20.13 12.79
C THR A 105 -6.40 -19.55 11.40
N ASP A 106 -5.35 -19.40 10.59
CA ASP A 106 -5.45 -19.00 9.19
C ASP A 106 -6.52 -19.83 8.46
N SER A 107 -7.56 -19.14 7.99
CA SER A 107 -8.66 -19.70 7.21
C SER A 107 -9.54 -20.75 7.92
N THR A 108 -9.60 -20.78 9.25
CA THR A 108 -10.61 -21.59 9.96
C THR A 108 -11.99 -20.95 9.97
N GLU A 109 -13.01 -21.80 10.00
CA GLU A 109 -14.39 -21.40 10.22
C GLU A 109 -14.66 -21.15 11.71
N PRO A 110 -15.65 -20.32 12.06
CA PRO A 110 -16.09 -20.17 13.45
C PRO A 110 -16.61 -21.49 14.03
N GLU A 111 -16.13 -21.88 15.21
CA GLU A 111 -16.49 -23.13 15.88
C GLU A 111 -17.81 -22.99 16.68
N PRO A 112 -18.90 -23.71 16.34
CA PRO A 112 -20.17 -23.61 17.07
C PRO A 112 -20.13 -24.15 18.51
N MET A 113 -19.17 -25.02 18.84
CA MET A 113 -19.07 -25.68 20.14
C MET A 113 -18.36 -24.85 21.21
N ILE A 114 -17.85 -23.65 20.87
CA ILE A 114 -17.14 -22.78 21.82
C ILE A 114 -17.92 -22.50 23.11
N PRO A 115 -19.24 -22.22 23.10
CA PRO A 115 -19.99 -22.05 24.35
C PRO A 115 -19.91 -23.27 25.27
N LYS A 116 -20.05 -24.48 24.72
CA LYS A 116 -19.97 -25.73 25.49
C LYS A 116 -18.55 -25.99 26.00
N ILE A 117 -17.52 -25.68 25.19
CA ILE A 117 -16.13 -25.78 25.59
C ILE A 117 -15.85 -24.82 26.76
N LEU A 118 -16.31 -23.57 26.69
CA LEU A 118 -16.15 -22.59 27.76
C LEU A 118 -16.87 -23.00 29.06
N GLU A 119 -18.07 -23.57 28.97
CA GLU A 119 -18.77 -24.13 30.13
C GLU A 119 -17.94 -25.22 30.81
N ALA A 120 -17.39 -26.16 30.03
CA ALA A 120 -16.54 -27.23 30.56
C ALA A 120 -15.21 -26.71 31.13
N MET A 121 -14.59 -25.71 30.48
CA MET A 121 -13.37 -25.06 30.99
C MET A 121 -13.62 -24.40 32.35
N ASN A 122 -14.72 -23.65 32.49
CA ASN A 122 -15.10 -23.00 33.75
C ASN A 122 -15.49 -24.01 34.83
N ALA A 123 -16.13 -25.13 34.47
CA ALA A 123 -16.43 -26.19 35.42
C ALA A 123 -15.15 -26.91 35.93
N ALA A 124 -14.12 -27.01 35.09
CA ALA A 124 -12.87 -27.68 35.39
C ALA A 124 -11.79 -26.77 36.01
N CYS A 125 -11.98 -25.44 36.01
CA CYS A 125 -11.00 -24.46 36.47
C CYS A 125 -11.54 -23.62 37.63
N GLU A 126 -10.97 -23.81 38.83
CA GLU A 126 -11.34 -23.01 40.00
C GLU A 126 -10.57 -21.68 40.11
N THR A 127 -9.47 -21.54 39.37
CA THR A 127 -8.54 -20.40 39.54
C THR A 127 -8.79 -19.25 38.58
N HIS A 128 -9.42 -19.49 37.43
CA HIS A 128 -9.65 -18.49 36.39
C HIS A 128 -11.04 -18.65 35.78
N GLU A 129 -11.65 -17.52 35.44
CA GLU A 129 -12.91 -17.47 34.69
C GLU A 129 -12.63 -17.22 33.21
N PHE A 130 -13.27 -18.00 32.35
CA PHE A 130 -13.20 -17.88 30.90
C PHE A 130 -14.48 -17.26 30.35
N VAL A 131 -14.35 -16.08 29.76
CA VAL A 131 -15.46 -15.29 29.24
C VAL A 131 -15.32 -15.11 27.74
N HIS A 132 -16.36 -15.46 26.99
CA HIS A 132 -16.44 -15.12 25.57
C HIS A 132 -16.57 -13.60 25.41
N THR A 133 -15.58 -12.97 24.80
CA THR A 133 -15.45 -11.52 24.73
C THR A 133 -14.99 -11.03 23.36
N SER A 134 -14.74 -9.72 23.23
CA SER A 134 -14.24 -9.08 22.02
C SER A 134 -12.94 -8.33 22.28
N LEU A 135 -12.14 -8.09 21.22
CA LEU A 135 -10.91 -7.30 21.32
C LEU A 135 -11.13 -5.89 21.92
N PRO A 136 -12.21 -5.14 21.59
CA PRO A 136 -12.49 -3.87 22.23
C PRO A 136 -12.70 -3.95 23.75
N GLU A 137 -13.41 -4.97 24.25
CA GLU A 137 -13.62 -5.15 25.69
C GLU A 137 -12.30 -5.54 26.39
N PHE A 138 -11.53 -6.45 25.80
CA PHE A 138 -10.21 -6.80 26.32
C PHE A 138 -9.25 -5.58 26.33
N ALA A 139 -9.33 -4.72 25.32
CA ALA A 139 -8.53 -3.50 25.27
C ALA A 139 -8.86 -2.53 26.41
N LYS A 140 -10.10 -2.50 26.93
CA LYS A 140 -10.44 -1.71 28.13
C LYS A 140 -9.71 -2.23 29.37
N ILE A 141 -9.71 -3.55 29.57
CA ILE A 141 -8.99 -4.22 30.67
C ILE A 141 -7.50 -3.85 30.62
N LEU A 142 -6.89 -3.92 29.43
CA LEU A 142 -5.47 -3.56 29.27
C LEU A 142 -5.19 -2.07 29.54
N ARG A 143 -6.12 -1.17 29.21
CA ARG A 143 -6.01 0.27 29.50
C ARG A 143 -6.02 0.55 30.99
N GLU A 144 -6.91 -0.10 31.74
CA GLU A 144 -6.97 0.00 33.20
C GLU A 144 -5.71 -0.56 33.85
N ALA A 145 -5.13 -1.61 33.26
CA ALA A 145 -3.90 -2.23 33.74
C ALA A 145 -2.62 -1.50 33.33
N LYS A 146 -2.68 -0.38 32.57
CA LYS A 146 -1.51 0.30 31.96
C LYS A 146 -0.36 0.53 32.96
N GLY A 147 -0.66 0.96 34.18
CA GLY A 147 0.35 1.24 35.22
C GLY A 147 1.17 0.02 35.69
N LYS A 148 0.73 -1.20 35.37
CA LYS A 148 1.42 -2.46 35.71
C LYS A 148 2.23 -3.03 34.53
N LEU A 149 2.11 -2.43 33.35
CA LEU A 149 2.72 -2.93 32.12
C LEU A 149 4.18 -2.46 31.99
N LYS A 150 5.06 -3.39 31.58
CA LYS A 150 6.43 -3.05 31.16
C LYS A 150 6.39 -2.15 29.92
N THR A 151 7.32 -1.20 29.82
CA THR A 151 7.49 -0.35 28.63
C THR A 151 8.61 -0.89 27.75
N HIS A 152 8.34 -1.01 26.45
CA HIS A 152 9.30 -1.37 25.42
C HIS A 152 9.45 -0.20 24.45
N ARG A 153 10.70 0.09 24.05
CA ARG A 153 11.04 1.20 23.15
C ARG A 153 11.71 0.67 21.88
N GLY A 154 11.53 1.39 20.78
CA GLY A 154 12.14 1.09 19.49
C GLY A 154 11.38 0.04 18.67
N GLU A 155 11.94 -0.33 17.52
CA GLU A 155 11.31 -1.28 16.59
C GLU A 155 11.31 -2.71 17.15
N MET A 156 10.20 -3.43 16.95
CA MET A 156 10.03 -4.82 17.39
C MET A 156 10.61 -5.80 16.36
N ARG A 157 11.92 -5.74 16.10
CA ARG A 157 12.64 -6.60 15.14
C ARG A 157 13.32 -7.81 15.80
N SER A 158 12.66 -8.47 16.73
CA SER A 158 13.15 -9.69 17.38
C SER A 158 12.13 -10.81 17.26
N SER A 159 12.56 -12.03 16.91
CA SER A 159 11.68 -13.19 17.03
C SER A 159 11.49 -13.56 18.51
N ALA A 160 10.31 -14.05 18.87
CA ALA A 160 10.01 -14.42 20.25
C ALA A 160 10.74 -15.70 20.72
N LYS A 161 11.24 -16.50 19.76
CA LYS A 161 12.12 -17.67 19.93
C LYS A 161 13.10 -17.70 18.75
N GLU A 162 14.37 -18.01 19.00
CA GLU A 162 15.36 -18.33 17.97
C GLU A 162 15.26 -19.81 17.59
N GLY A 163 15.54 -20.16 16.33
CA GLY A 163 15.61 -21.57 15.88
C GLY A 163 14.25 -22.29 15.69
N VAL A 164 13.13 -21.57 15.80
CA VAL A 164 11.80 -22.09 15.43
C VAL A 164 11.35 -21.52 14.07
N GLN A 165 10.33 -22.14 13.46
CA GLN A 165 9.81 -21.78 12.13
C GLN A 165 9.39 -20.30 11.98
N VAL A 166 9.16 -19.59 13.09
CA VAL A 166 8.78 -18.17 13.12
C VAL A 166 10.04 -17.30 13.23
N ASN A 167 10.60 -16.89 12.09
CA ASN A 167 11.68 -15.92 12.02
C ASN A 167 11.13 -14.52 11.65
N LEU A 168 12.00 -13.54 11.42
CA LEU A 168 11.59 -12.17 11.05
C LEU A 168 11.11 -12.03 9.59
N PHE A 169 11.24 -13.08 8.77
CA PHE A 169 10.93 -13.05 7.34
C PHE A 169 11.57 -11.88 6.59
N GLY A 170 12.80 -11.50 6.95
CA GLY A 170 13.50 -10.35 6.37
C GLY A 170 13.71 -10.44 4.85
N ASP A 171 13.78 -11.66 4.32
CA ASP A 171 13.99 -11.91 2.88
C ASP A 171 12.84 -11.41 2.00
N THR A 172 11.64 -11.24 2.57
CA THR A 172 10.44 -10.71 1.89
C THR A 172 10.64 -9.31 1.30
N ILE A 173 11.63 -8.56 1.80
CA ILE A 173 12.04 -7.26 1.28
C ILE A 173 12.56 -7.38 -0.17
N SER A 174 13.21 -8.51 -0.50
CA SER A 174 13.83 -8.75 -1.81
C SER A 174 12.95 -9.55 -2.78
N THR A 175 11.98 -10.30 -2.26
CA THR A 175 11.03 -11.09 -3.06
C THR A 175 10.20 -10.19 -3.98
N ARG A 176 10.12 -10.51 -5.29
CA ARG A 176 9.33 -9.76 -6.28
C ARG A 176 9.56 -8.25 -6.18
N THR A 177 10.82 -7.84 -6.30
CA THR A 177 11.25 -6.43 -6.18
C THR A 177 10.49 -5.51 -7.14
N ASP A 178 10.07 -6.02 -8.29
CA ASP A 178 9.22 -5.31 -9.25
C ASP A 178 7.89 -4.82 -8.64
N LEU A 179 7.28 -5.59 -7.72
CA LEU A 179 6.07 -5.17 -7.02
C LEU A 179 6.36 -4.03 -6.03
N LYS A 180 7.52 -4.05 -5.37
CA LYS A 180 7.95 -2.97 -4.46
C LYS A 180 8.21 -1.68 -5.23
N GLN A 181 8.81 -1.78 -6.42
CA GLN A 181 9.01 -0.64 -7.31
C GLN A 181 7.67 -0.03 -7.75
N LYS A 182 6.71 -0.88 -8.15
CA LYS A 182 5.35 -0.44 -8.53
C LYS A 182 4.59 0.18 -7.37
N ASN A 183 4.69 -0.39 -6.17
CA ASN A 183 4.09 0.19 -4.96
C ASN A 183 4.65 1.60 -4.69
N ALA A 184 5.98 1.73 -4.68
CA ALA A 184 6.64 3.01 -4.44
C ALA A 184 6.33 4.06 -5.51
N GLU A 185 6.15 3.64 -6.78
CA GLU A 185 5.70 4.52 -7.85
C GLU A 185 4.25 4.99 -7.63
N ALA A 186 3.33 4.06 -7.39
CA ALA A 186 1.91 4.36 -7.17
C ALA A 186 1.70 5.25 -5.93
N GLU A 187 2.36 4.94 -4.81
CA GLU A 187 2.37 5.78 -3.61
C GLU A 187 2.87 7.19 -3.94
N ARG A 188 4.00 7.31 -4.65
CA ARG A 188 4.56 8.62 -5.01
C ARG A 188 3.61 9.43 -5.89
N LYS A 189 2.94 8.80 -6.85
CA LYS A 189 1.94 9.48 -7.70
C LYS A 189 0.79 10.04 -6.85
N LEU A 190 0.33 9.32 -5.82
CA LEU A 190 -0.69 9.83 -4.92
C LEU A 190 -0.16 10.94 -3.99
N ILE A 191 0.87 10.64 -3.19
CA ILE A 191 1.31 11.51 -2.08
C ILE A 191 2.10 12.74 -2.53
N ALA A 192 2.81 12.65 -3.66
CA ALA A 192 3.69 13.74 -4.11
C ALA A 192 3.04 14.57 -5.22
N TRP A 193 2.17 13.98 -6.03
CA TRP A 193 1.54 14.66 -7.17
C TRP A 193 0.05 14.88 -6.97
N ALA A 194 -0.73 13.80 -6.91
CA ALA A 194 -2.18 13.90 -7.02
C ALA A 194 -2.79 14.67 -5.84
N GLU A 195 -2.46 14.32 -4.60
CA GLU A 195 -3.03 14.98 -3.41
C GLU A 195 -2.55 16.42 -3.22
N PRO A 196 -1.23 16.73 -3.27
CA PRO A 196 -0.77 18.09 -3.04
C PRO A 196 -1.30 19.08 -4.08
N PHE A 197 -1.17 18.75 -5.37
CA PHE A 197 -1.62 19.66 -6.42
C PHE A 197 -3.15 19.75 -6.49
N SER A 198 -3.89 18.67 -6.21
CA SER A 198 -5.35 18.75 -6.08
C SER A 198 -5.76 19.68 -4.92
N SER A 199 -5.01 19.65 -3.82
CA SER A 199 -5.24 20.56 -2.70
C SER A 199 -4.97 22.01 -3.09
N PHE A 200 -3.89 22.29 -3.82
CA PHE A 200 -3.60 23.64 -4.32
C PHE A 200 -4.66 24.14 -5.31
N ALA A 201 -5.07 23.28 -6.25
CA ALA A 201 -6.15 23.58 -7.18
C ALA A 201 -7.46 23.89 -6.45
N TRP A 202 -7.75 23.16 -5.36
CA TRP A 202 -8.91 23.40 -4.51
C TRP A 202 -8.85 24.76 -3.80
N MET A 203 -7.68 25.18 -3.31
CA MET A 203 -7.50 26.51 -2.69
C MET A 203 -7.79 27.66 -3.67
N VAL A 204 -7.58 27.46 -4.97
CA VAL A 204 -7.88 28.46 -6.02
C VAL A 204 -9.25 28.25 -6.68
N GLY A 205 -10.13 27.46 -6.04
CA GLY A 205 -11.54 27.36 -6.41
C GLY A 205 -11.92 26.15 -7.28
N SER A 206 -11.01 25.20 -7.51
CA SER A 206 -11.35 23.93 -8.17
C SER A 206 -12.07 22.97 -7.22
N GLU A 207 -12.76 21.97 -7.76
CA GLU A 207 -13.27 20.87 -6.93
C GLU A 207 -12.15 19.88 -6.57
N TYR A 208 -12.10 19.45 -5.31
CA TYR A 208 -11.16 18.41 -4.88
C TYR A 208 -11.65 17.01 -5.31
N PRO A 209 -10.84 16.19 -5.99
CA PRO A 209 -11.25 14.89 -6.53
C PRO A 209 -11.28 13.78 -5.45
N GLY A 210 -11.97 14.03 -4.34
CA GLY A 210 -11.91 13.17 -3.14
C GLY A 210 -12.41 11.74 -3.36
N LEU A 211 -13.43 11.53 -4.19
CA LEU A 211 -13.91 10.18 -4.53
C LEU A 211 -12.87 9.40 -5.33
N LEU A 212 -12.28 10.02 -6.35
CA LEU A 212 -11.26 9.39 -7.19
C LEU A 212 -10.03 9.00 -6.36
N LEU A 213 -9.53 9.92 -5.52
CA LEU A 213 -8.37 9.68 -4.67
C LEU A 213 -8.65 8.62 -3.59
N ARG A 214 -9.86 8.62 -3.00
CA ARG A 214 -10.26 7.59 -2.03
C ARG A 214 -10.26 6.20 -2.65
N GLU A 215 -10.83 6.04 -3.84
CA GLU A 215 -10.85 4.74 -4.52
C GLU A 215 -9.44 4.32 -4.95
N ALA A 216 -8.59 5.24 -5.42
CA ALA A 216 -7.19 4.96 -5.70
C ALA A 216 -6.44 4.46 -4.45
N TRP A 217 -6.63 5.10 -3.29
CA TRP A 217 -6.03 4.64 -2.04
C TRP A 217 -6.53 3.27 -1.59
N LYS A 218 -7.84 3.01 -1.65
CA LYS A 218 -8.37 1.68 -1.31
C LYS A 218 -7.79 0.60 -2.21
N THR A 219 -7.72 0.85 -3.52
CA THR A 219 -7.13 -0.07 -4.48
C THR A 219 -5.65 -0.31 -4.21
N LEU A 220 -4.89 0.73 -3.85
CA LEU A 220 -3.50 0.59 -3.43
C LEU A 220 -3.36 -0.23 -2.14
N LEU A 221 -4.17 0.06 -1.12
CA LEU A 221 -4.15 -0.63 0.17
C LEU A 221 -4.49 -2.11 0.06
N ASN A 222 -5.32 -2.52 -0.91
CA ASN A 222 -5.57 -3.94 -1.20
C ASN A 222 -4.29 -4.70 -1.60
N ASN A 223 -3.32 -4.03 -2.22
CA ASN A 223 -2.01 -4.61 -2.54
C ASN A 223 -1.05 -4.64 -1.34
N GLN A 224 -1.39 -4.00 -0.22
CA GLN A 224 -0.51 -3.81 0.94
C GLN A 224 -0.84 -4.74 2.11
N SER A 225 -1.70 -5.74 1.91
CA SER A 225 -1.76 -6.87 2.84
C SER A 225 -0.39 -7.56 2.89
N HIS A 226 -0.04 -8.10 4.06
CA HIS A 226 1.31 -8.63 4.28
C HIS A 226 1.71 -9.70 3.25
N ASP A 227 0.83 -10.65 2.93
CA ASP A 227 1.12 -11.70 1.95
C ASP A 227 1.29 -11.17 0.52
N CYS A 228 0.51 -10.14 0.14
CA CYS A 228 0.59 -9.50 -1.17
C CYS A 228 1.91 -8.74 -1.31
N ILE A 229 2.16 -7.74 -0.45
CA ILE A 229 3.34 -6.89 -0.59
C ILE A 229 4.62 -7.64 -0.26
N ALA A 230 4.61 -8.64 0.62
CA ALA A 230 5.76 -9.52 0.85
C ALA A 230 6.09 -10.36 -0.39
N GLY A 231 5.13 -10.61 -1.27
CA GLY A 231 5.32 -11.36 -2.51
C GLY A 231 5.29 -12.88 -2.32
N CYS A 232 4.65 -13.37 -1.24
CA CYS A 232 4.64 -14.79 -0.85
C CYS A 232 3.35 -15.54 -1.21
N GLY A 233 2.51 -14.96 -2.09
CA GLY A 233 1.32 -15.62 -2.63
C GLY A 233 1.55 -16.41 -3.93
N GLN A 234 0.43 -16.84 -4.54
CA GLN A 234 0.42 -17.41 -5.89
C GLN A 234 0.65 -16.32 -6.96
N ASP A 235 1.14 -16.69 -8.14
CA ASP A 235 1.41 -15.72 -9.22
C ASP A 235 0.17 -14.91 -9.61
N ILE A 236 -1.01 -15.53 -9.67
CA ILE A 236 -2.26 -14.84 -10.04
C ILE A 236 -2.59 -13.66 -9.12
N VAL A 237 -2.29 -13.77 -7.82
CA VAL A 237 -2.49 -12.67 -6.86
C VAL A 237 -1.61 -11.48 -7.25
N HIS A 238 -0.38 -11.73 -7.68
CA HIS A 238 0.57 -10.70 -8.06
C HIS A 238 0.25 -10.09 -9.45
N ASP A 239 -0.31 -10.88 -10.37
CA ASP A 239 -0.84 -10.36 -11.63
C ASP A 239 -1.98 -9.36 -11.38
N ASP A 240 -2.89 -9.69 -10.44
CA ASP A 240 -3.95 -8.79 -10.01
C ASP A 240 -3.38 -7.52 -9.34
N MET A 241 -2.33 -7.65 -8.52
CA MET A 241 -1.64 -6.49 -7.95
C MET A 241 -1.11 -5.54 -9.04
N VAL A 242 -0.52 -6.07 -10.11
CA VAL A 242 -0.05 -5.26 -11.25
C VAL A 242 -1.21 -4.56 -11.96
N TYR A 243 -2.37 -5.19 -12.05
CA TYR A 243 -3.59 -4.54 -12.54
C TYR A 243 -4.04 -3.40 -11.62
N HIS A 244 -4.09 -3.62 -10.31
CA HIS A 244 -4.43 -2.58 -9.34
C HIS A 244 -3.45 -1.39 -9.40
N TYR A 245 -2.14 -1.62 -9.48
CA TYR A 245 -1.17 -0.52 -9.60
C TYR A 245 -1.39 0.36 -10.84
N ARG A 246 -1.83 -0.24 -11.96
CA ARG A 246 -2.21 0.51 -13.16
C ARG A 246 -3.43 1.39 -12.90
N GLN A 247 -4.48 0.85 -12.25
CA GLN A 247 -5.66 1.63 -11.90
C GLN A 247 -5.33 2.82 -10.98
N VAL A 248 -4.49 2.58 -9.96
CA VAL A 248 -4.03 3.63 -9.04
C VAL A 248 -3.24 4.71 -9.79
N SER A 249 -2.33 4.28 -10.68
CA SER A 249 -1.53 5.20 -11.48
C SER A 249 -2.39 6.08 -12.38
N GLU A 250 -3.34 5.50 -13.12
CA GLU A 250 -4.26 6.26 -13.99
C GLU A 250 -5.11 7.25 -13.20
N ALA A 251 -5.64 6.83 -12.04
CA ALA A 251 -6.42 7.72 -11.18
C ALA A 251 -5.59 8.89 -10.64
N ALA A 252 -4.35 8.61 -10.22
CA ALA A 252 -3.43 9.62 -9.73
C ALA A 252 -2.97 10.58 -10.84
N ASP A 253 -2.65 10.06 -12.02
CA ASP A 253 -2.24 10.84 -13.19
C ASP A 253 -3.38 11.75 -13.67
N GLU A 254 -4.62 11.26 -13.69
CA GLU A 254 -5.79 12.08 -14.04
C GLU A 254 -6.09 13.16 -13.00
N ALA A 255 -6.02 12.83 -11.70
CA ALA A 255 -6.18 13.81 -10.63
C ALA A 255 -5.12 14.91 -10.73
N THR A 256 -3.85 14.52 -10.94
CA THR A 256 -2.73 15.44 -11.16
C THR A 256 -2.97 16.30 -12.40
N ARG A 257 -3.33 15.70 -13.53
CA ARG A 257 -3.59 16.43 -14.78
C ARG A 257 -4.69 17.48 -14.60
N ARG A 258 -5.80 17.13 -13.95
CA ARG A 258 -6.89 18.09 -13.64
C ARG A 258 -6.41 19.22 -12.74
N ALA A 259 -5.67 18.88 -11.69
CA ALA A 259 -5.14 19.86 -10.75
C ALA A 259 -4.20 20.86 -11.44
N LEU A 260 -3.21 20.35 -12.18
CA LEU A 260 -2.25 21.20 -12.90
C LEU A 260 -2.95 22.04 -13.99
N PHE A 261 -3.89 21.47 -14.73
CA PHE A 261 -4.69 22.20 -15.70
C PHE A 261 -5.45 23.38 -15.06
N ASN A 262 -6.08 23.15 -13.91
CA ASN A 262 -6.82 24.22 -13.22
C ASN A 262 -5.87 25.26 -12.62
N LEU A 263 -4.72 24.85 -12.09
CA LEU A 263 -3.71 25.77 -11.58
C LEU A 263 -3.17 26.69 -12.68
N THR A 264 -2.75 26.11 -13.82
CA THR A 264 -2.22 26.90 -14.94
C THR A 264 -3.28 27.79 -15.58
N SER A 265 -4.55 27.38 -15.56
CA SER A 265 -5.67 28.22 -16.04
C SER A 265 -5.90 29.48 -15.19
N ASN A 266 -5.36 29.54 -13.98
CA ASN A 266 -5.40 30.70 -13.09
C ASN A 266 -4.13 31.56 -13.16
N PHE A 267 -3.16 31.23 -14.02
CA PHE A 267 -1.97 32.07 -14.18
C PHE A 267 -2.33 33.41 -14.82
N ASP A 268 -1.71 34.49 -14.34
CA ASP A 268 -1.80 35.79 -15.01
C ASP A 268 -1.02 35.74 -16.32
N THR A 269 -1.75 35.71 -17.43
CA THR A 269 -1.18 35.68 -18.77
C THR A 269 -1.16 37.04 -19.45
N SER A 270 -1.62 38.11 -18.78
CA SER A 270 -1.65 39.47 -19.33
C SER A 270 -0.30 40.04 -19.77
N PRO A 271 0.87 39.64 -19.21
CA PRO A 271 2.17 40.11 -19.68
C PRO A 271 2.65 39.46 -20.99
N PHE A 272 1.98 38.41 -21.48
CA PHE A 272 2.43 37.61 -22.62
C PHE A 272 1.64 37.87 -23.89
N ASN A 273 2.28 37.61 -25.04
CA ASN A 273 1.66 37.74 -26.34
C ASN A 273 0.93 36.45 -26.75
N SER A 274 0.01 36.56 -27.72
CA SER A 274 -0.76 35.41 -28.22
C SER A 274 0.07 34.34 -28.96
N LYS A 275 1.34 34.63 -29.25
CA LYS A 275 2.31 33.68 -29.84
C LYS A 275 3.31 33.11 -28.83
N ASP A 276 3.24 33.55 -27.57
CA ASP A 276 4.09 33.03 -26.51
C ASP A 276 3.54 31.68 -26.04
N ILE A 277 4.40 30.67 -25.96
CA ILE A 277 4.04 29.37 -25.39
C ILE A 277 4.59 29.33 -23.97
N LEU A 278 3.74 29.09 -22.98
CA LEU A 278 4.17 29.01 -21.58
C LEU A 278 4.47 27.56 -21.19
N LEU A 279 5.67 27.33 -20.65
CA LEU A 279 6.13 26.06 -20.14
C LEU A 279 6.24 26.13 -18.62
N ALA A 280 5.30 25.51 -17.93
CA ALA A 280 5.29 25.44 -16.46
C ALA A 280 5.95 24.15 -15.98
N VAL A 281 6.89 24.25 -15.04
CA VAL A 281 7.58 23.12 -14.42
C VAL A 281 7.18 23.06 -12.95
N PHE A 282 6.58 21.95 -12.54
CA PHE A 282 6.10 21.73 -11.18
C PHE A 282 7.04 20.83 -10.40
N ASN A 283 7.30 21.18 -9.14
CA ASN A 283 8.12 20.38 -8.23
C ASN A 283 7.24 19.73 -7.15
N PRO A 284 7.05 18.40 -7.18
CA PRO A 284 6.21 17.68 -6.21
C PRO A 284 6.91 17.44 -4.85
N ARG A 285 8.18 17.84 -4.69
CA ARG A 285 8.96 17.61 -3.47
C ARG A 285 8.85 18.79 -2.51
N PRO A 286 8.99 18.59 -1.19
CA PRO A 286 8.88 19.67 -0.20
C PRO A 286 10.11 20.60 -0.13
N HIS A 287 11.07 20.48 -1.05
CA HIS A 287 12.31 21.26 -1.07
C HIS A 287 12.62 21.75 -2.48
N THR A 288 13.30 22.89 -2.58
CA THR A 288 13.77 23.45 -3.85
C THR A 288 14.67 22.48 -4.59
N ARG A 289 14.54 22.44 -5.92
CA ARG A 289 15.32 21.52 -6.76
C ARG A 289 15.68 22.14 -8.10
N THR A 290 16.89 21.83 -8.54
CA THR A 290 17.36 22.02 -9.91
C THR A 290 17.46 20.65 -10.59
N GLU A 291 16.88 20.50 -11.77
CA GLU A 291 16.92 19.25 -12.54
C GLU A 291 16.95 19.52 -14.05
N LEU A 292 17.70 18.68 -14.74
CA LEU A 292 17.69 18.60 -16.20
C LEU A 292 16.45 17.80 -16.64
N ILE A 293 15.51 18.47 -17.29
CA ILE A 293 14.23 17.87 -17.69
C ILE A 293 14.15 17.73 -19.21
N GLU A 294 13.63 16.59 -19.65
CA GLU A 294 13.23 16.37 -21.05
C GLU A 294 11.74 16.68 -21.19
N THR A 295 11.37 17.46 -22.20
CA THR A 295 9.97 17.78 -22.48
C THR A 295 9.72 17.93 -23.98
N ARG A 296 8.45 17.84 -24.37
CA ARG A 296 7.98 18.10 -25.74
C ARG A 296 7.25 19.44 -25.76
N VAL A 297 7.67 20.34 -26.65
CA VAL A 297 7.00 21.59 -26.93
C VAL A 297 6.35 21.52 -28.30
N ASP A 298 5.04 21.70 -28.34
CA ASP A 298 4.24 21.64 -29.56
C ASP A 298 4.00 23.08 -30.07
N ILE A 299 4.55 23.42 -31.23
CA ILE A 299 4.40 24.75 -31.86
C ILE A 299 3.45 24.63 -33.06
N PRO A 300 2.40 25.47 -33.20
CA PRO A 300 1.52 25.40 -34.37
C PRO A 300 2.31 25.48 -35.69
N SER A 301 2.15 24.50 -36.58
CA SER A 301 2.93 24.43 -37.84
C SER A 301 2.70 25.66 -38.72
N VAL A 302 1.52 26.28 -38.65
CA VAL A 302 1.20 27.53 -39.34
C VAL A 302 2.09 28.71 -38.94
N TRP A 303 2.80 28.63 -37.82
CA TRP A 303 3.77 29.64 -37.39
C TRP A 303 5.13 29.49 -38.10
N ASN A 304 5.38 28.36 -38.79
CA ASN A 304 6.60 28.08 -39.55
C ASN A 304 7.88 28.38 -38.75
N ALA A 305 7.95 27.90 -37.51
CA ALA A 305 9.11 28.12 -36.64
C ALA A 305 10.33 27.35 -37.17
N GLY A 306 11.44 28.04 -37.39
CA GLY A 306 12.73 27.45 -37.76
C GLY A 306 13.52 26.96 -36.54
N SER A 307 13.33 27.63 -35.40
CA SER A 307 13.92 27.28 -34.10
C SER A 307 13.02 27.81 -32.96
N LEU A 308 13.48 27.68 -31.71
CA LEU A 308 12.84 28.25 -30.54
C LEU A 308 13.88 28.87 -29.60
N ARG A 309 13.45 29.78 -28.73
CA ARG A 309 14.21 30.21 -27.55
C ARG A 309 13.39 29.94 -26.31
N ILE A 310 14.05 29.73 -25.19
CA ILE A 310 13.40 29.63 -23.88
C ILE A 310 13.88 30.80 -23.06
N GLU A 311 12.96 31.54 -22.46
CA GLU A 311 13.22 32.71 -21.63
C GLU A 311 12.51 32.50 -20.28
N ASP A 312 13.14 32.87 -19.17
CA ASP A 312 12.46 32.93 -17.87
C ASP A 312 11.51 34.14 -17.78
N LEU A 313 10.89 34.35 -16.60
CA LEU A 313 9.95 35.45 -16.41
C LEU A 313 10.65 36.82 -16.36
N GLU A 314 11.95 36.84 -16.07
CA GLU A 314 12.81 38.00 -16.10
C GLU A 314 13.31 38.32 -17.52
N GLY A 315 13.03 37.44 -18.50
CA GLY A 315 13.43 37.58 -19.90
C GLY A 315 14.85 37.11 -20.19
N MET A 316 15.48 36.41 -19.26
CA MET A 316 16.81 35.81 -19.44
C MET A 316 16.69 34.50 -20.19
N GLU A 317 17.60 34.28 -21.15
CA GLU A 317 17.60 33.07 -21.96
C GLU A 317 18.02 31.84 -21.12
N VAL A 318 17.19 30.80 -21.18
CA VAL A 318 17.41 29.50 -20.53
C VAL A 318 18.04 28.55 -21.55
N PRO A 319 19.28 28.08 -21.31
CA PRO A 319 19.94 27.14 -22.20
C PRO A 319 19.15 25.85 -22.34
N TYR A 320 19.02 25.37 -23.58
CA TYR A 320 18.37 24.11 -23.90
C TYR A 320 19.08 23.39 -25.05
N GLN A 321 18.81 22.10 -25.20
CA GLN A 321 19.25 21.28 -26.32
C GLN A 321 18.05 20.66 -27.02
N THR A 322 17.98 20.74 -28.35
CA THR A 322 17.02 19.97 -29.14
C THR A 322 17.51 18.53 -29.26
N ILE A 323 16.70 17.58 -28.81
CA ILE A 323 16.96 16.14 -28.95
C ILE A 323 16.47 15.66 -30.31
N ARG A 324 15.24 16.03 -30.68
CA ARG A 324 14.64 15.72 -31.98
C ARG A 324 13.50 16.67 -32.31
N MET A 325 13.16 16.76 -33.58
CA MET A 325 12.02 17.52 -34.07
C MET A 325 11.23 16.72 -35.09
N LYS A 326 9.90 16.88 -35.07
CA LYS A 326 9.01 16.28 -36.06
C LYS A 326 8.00 17.32 -36.54
N ARG A 327 7.89 17.47 -37.85
CA ARG A 327 6.98 18.44 -38.49
C ARG A 327 5.60 17.85 -38.76
N GLU A 328 4.62 18.74 -38.81
CA GLU A 328 3.24 18.47 -39.26
C GLU A 328 2.57 17.30 -38.52
N GLU A 329 2.82 17.20 -37.21
CA GLU A 329 2.15 16.25 -36.36
C GLU A 329 0.72 16.67 -36.05
N LYS A 330 -0.14 15.67 -35.92
CA LYS A 330 -1.57 15.85 -35.64
C LYS A 330 -1.81 15.51 -34.18
N VAL A 331 -2.07 16.52 -33.35
CA VAL A 331 -2.41 16.33 -31.92
C VAL A 331 -3.91 16.43 -31.73
N LEU A 332 -4.49 15.44 -31.06
CA LEU A 332 -5.91 15.42 -30.70
C LEU A 332 -6.17 16.27 -29.47
N ILE A 333 -7.28 17.01 -29.50
CA ILE A 333 -7.71 17.89 -28.41
C ILE A 333 -9.02 17.34 -27.86
N HIS A 334 -9.03 17.00 -26.57
CA HIS A 334 -10.28 16.66 -25.89
C HIS A 334 -11.14 17.92 -25.71
N ARG A 335 -12.37 17.89 -26.22
CA ARG A 335 -13.36 18.96 -26.04
C ARG A 335 -14.57 18.39 -25.30
N PRO A 336 -14.75 18.68 -24.00
CA PRO A 336 -15.81 18.05 -23.21
C PRO A 336 -17.25 18.28 -23.71
N LYS A 337 -17.47 19.33 -24.52
CA LYS A 337 -18.79 19.75 -25.01
C LYS A 337 -18.91 19.70 -26.55
N ASP A 338 -17.93 19.15 -27.24
CA ASP A 338 -17.85 19.15 -28.71
C ASP A 338 -17.10 17.91 -29.23
N ALA A 339 -17.08 17.67 -30.54
CA ALA A 339 -16.25 16.63 -31.13
C ALA A 339 -14.75 16.89 -30.84
N PRO A 340 -13.91 15.85 -30.72
CA PRO A 340 -12.47 16.02 -30.54
C PRO A 340 -11.87 16.95 -31.60
N GLY A 341 -11.11 17.95 -31.15
CA GLY A 341 -10.41 18.87 -32.03
C GLY A 341 -9.06 18.31 -32.49
N ARG A 342 -8.39 19.06 -33.35
CA ARG A 342 -7.02 18.75 -33.79
C ARG A 342 -6.20 20.03 -33.97
N TYR A 343 -4.93 19.99 -33.57
CA TYR A 343 -3.90 20.93 -34.01
C TYR A 343 -2.91 20.23 -34.93
N ASP A 344 -2.40 21.00 -35.89
CA ASP A 344 -1.22 20.65 -36.67
C ASP A 344 -0.03 21.40 -36.08
N VAL A 345 0.95 20.66 -35.57
CA VAL A 345 2.09 21.18 -34.81
C VAL A 345 3.41 20.63 -35.31
N ASP A 346 4.45 21.42 -35.12
CA ASP A 346 5.82 20.95 -35.17
C ASP A 346 6.25 20.69 -33.71
N SER A 347 6.55 19.43 -33.41
CA SER A 347 6.89 18.98 -32.07
C SER A 347 8.41 19.01 -31.87
N TRP A 348 8.84 19.68 -30.82
CA TRP A 348 10.24 19.80 -30.43
C TRP A 348 10.48 19.08 -29.11
N TRP A 349 11.26 18.01 -29.13
CA TRP A 349 11.74 17.37 -27.91
C TRP A 349 13.02 18.07 -27.50
N ILE A 350 13.00 18.68 -26.33
CA ILE A 350 14.08 19.49 -25.80
C ILE A 350 14.49 18.99 -24.42
N GLN A 351 15.72 19.28 -24.06
CA GLN A 351 16.24 19.13 -22.71
C GLN A 351 16.70 20.49 -22.19
N PHE A 352 16.27 20.88 -20.99
CA PHE A 352 16.71 22.14 -20.37
C PHE A 352 16.80 22.02 -18.84
N SER A 353 17.56 22.92 -18.22
CA SER A 353 17.71 22.95 -16.77
C SER A 353 16.60 23.78 -16.13
N ALA A 354 15.66 23.12 -15.45
CA ALA A 354 14.72 23.80 -14.57
C ALA A 354 15.44 24.10 -13.26
N THR A 355 15.79 25.36 -13.05
CA THR A 355 16.67 25.79 -11.96
C THR A 355 15.86 26.34 -10.79
N ASP A 356 16.25 25.97 -9.56
CA ASP A 356 15.70 26.46 -8.30
C ASP A 356 14.17 26.41 -8.20
N VAL A 357 13.54 25.36 -8.74
CA VAL A 357 12.08 25.20 -8.69
C VAL A 357 11.64 25.01 -7.24
N PRO A 358 10.80 25.91 -6.67
CA PRO A 358 10.44 25.86 -5.26
C PRO A 358 9.77 24.55 -4.86
N GLY A 359 9.99 24.11 -3.62
CA GLY A 359 9.33 22.92 -3.08
C GLY A 359 7.80 23.05 -3.09
N CYS A 360 7.10 22.02 -3.55
CA CYS A 360 5.65 22.01 -3.77
C CYS A 360 5.16 23.22 -4.59
N GLY A 361 6.02 23.75 -5.47
CA GLY A 361 5.77 24.95 -6.26
C GLY A 361 6.03 24.71 -7.74
N TRP A 362 6.19 25.81 -8.47
CA TRP A 362 6.47 25.79 -9.90
C TRP A 362 7.31 26.98 -10.33
N THR A 363 7.90 26.85 -11.51
CA THR A 363 8.43 27.96 -12.30
C THR A 363 7.78 27.96 -13.67
N VAL A 364 7.80 29.11 -14.36
CA VAL A 364 7.24 29.26 -15.70
C VAL A 364 8.31 29.86 -16.60
N SER A 365 8.50 29.27 -17.76
CA SER A 365 9.34 29.82 -18.82
C SER A 365 8.48 30.11 -20.04
N ARG A 366 8.84 31.14 -20.79
CA ARG A 366 8.29 31.44 -22.09
C ARG A 366 9.12 30.76 -23.18
N VAL A 367 8.47 30.00 -24.05
CA VAL A 367 9.03 29.54 -25.31
C VAL A 367 8.64 30.50 -26.42
N VAL A 368 9.65 31.05 -27.09
CA VAL A 368 9.50 31.99 -28.21
C VAL A 368 9.90 31.28 -29.51
N PRO A 369 8.95 30.94 -30.39
CA PRO A 369 9.26 30.42 -31.72
C PRO A 369 9.99 31.48 -32.55
N THR A 370 11.07 31.12 -33.23
CA THR A 370 11.82 32.06 -34.08
C THR A 370 11.97 31.55 -35.51
N SER A 371 12.14 32.48 -36.45
CA SER A 371 12.40 32.21 -37.86
C SER A 371 13.86 31.85 -38.15
N ASP A 372 14.76 32.12 -37.20
CA ASP A 372 16.19 32.10 -37.42
C ASP A 372 16.82 30.79 -36.96
N GLY A 373 17.53 30.12 -37.86
CA GLY A 373 18.40 28.99 -37.57
C GLY A 373 17.80 27.64 -37.91
N ASN A 374 18.17 27.10 -39.08
CA ASN A 374 18.40 25.66 -39.16
C ASN A 374 19.41 25.32 -38.05
N PRO A 375 19.11 24.44 -37.10
CA PRO A 375 20.19 23.64 -36.53
C PRO A 375 20.73 22.83 -37.72
N GLU A 376 21.98 23.07 -38.11
CA GLU A 376 22.66 22.12 -38.98
C GLU A 376 22.52 20.74 -38.34
N PRO A 377 21.97 19.74 -39.04
CA PRO A 377 22.03 18.38 -38.53
C PRO A 377 23.51 18.00 -38.47
N ASP A 378 23.99 17.66 -37.27
CA ASP A 378 25.29 17.00 -37.09
C ASP A 378 25.42 15.86 -38.10
N GLN A 379 26.51 15.88 -38.87
CA GLN A 379 26.89 14.84 -39.84
C GLN A 379 27.31 13.53 -39.17
#